data_AF-A0A1J3DZX9-F1
#
_entry.id   AF-A0A1J3DZX9-F1
#
_cell.length_a   1.000
_cell.length_b   1.000
_cell.length_c   1.000
_cell.angle_alpha   90.00
_cell.angle_beta   90.00
_cell.angle_gamma   90.00
#
_symmetry.space_group_name_H-M   'P 1'
#
loop_
_entity.id
_entity.type
_entity.pdbx_description
1 polymer ?
#
loop_
_entity_poly.entity_id
_entity_poly.type
_entity_poly.pdbx_seq_one_letter_code
_entity_poly.pdbx_strand_id
1 'polypeptide(L)'
;FEPTSFTVKADSVSKNAPPDFQNTKLMTRLTYTLDEIEGPFEVGPDGSVKFKEEDGIDYAAVTVQLPGGERVPFLFTVKQLEASGKPDSFSGKFLVPSYRGSSFLDPKGRGGSTGYDNAVALPAGGRGDEEELAKENVKNTAASVGEITLKITKSKPETGEVIGVFESLQPSDTDL
;
A
#
# COMPACT_ATOMS: atom_id res chain seq x y z
N PHE A 1 8.47 7.83 -8.23
CA PHE A 1 8.95 7.06 -7.06
C PHE A 1 9.33 5.65 -7.48
N GLU A 2 10.62 5.32 -7.49
CA GLU A 2 11.13 3.98 -7.81
C GLU A 2 11.66 3.30 -6.53
N PRO A 3 10.92 2.35 -5.94
CA PRO A 3 11.39 1.52 -4.84
C PRO A 3 12.62 0.69 -5.23
N THR A 4 13.62 0.66 -4.36
CA THR A 4 14.82 -0.18 -4.51
C THR A 4 14.77 -1.46 -3.66
N SER A 5 13.91 -1.48 -2.64
CA SER A 5 13.71 -2.62 -1.76
C SER A 5 12.26 -2.66 -1.27
N PHE A 6 11.74 -3.88 -1.12
CA PHE A 6 10.50 -4.15 -0.42
C PHE A 6 10.80 -5.10 0.73
N THR A 7 10.52 -4.66 1.95
CA THR A 7 10.58 -5.49 3.15
C THR A 7 9.19 -5.60 3.75
N VAL A 8 8.88 -6.76 4.31
CA VAL A 8 7.57 -7.02 4.92
C VAL A 8 7.80 -7.43 6.36
N LYS A 9 7.09 -6.77 7.28
CA LYS A 9 7.11 -7.13 8.69
C LYS A 9 6.31 -8.41 8.89
N ALA A 10 7.00 -9.48 9.26
CA ALA A 10 6.42 -10.79 9.46
C ALA A 10 6.97 -11.44 10.74
N ASP A 11 6.23 -12.40 11.28
CA ASP A 11 6.67 -13.16 12.43
C ASP A 11 8.01 -13.85 12.15
N SER A 12 8.87 -13.87 13.16
CA SER A 12 10.16 -14.54 13.04
C SER A 12 9.97 -16.05 12.97
N VAL A 13 10.79 -16.71 12.15
CA VAL A 13 10.90 -18.18 12.13
C VAL A 13 11.43 -18.72 13.48
N SER A 14 12.15 -17.88 14.24
CA SER A 14 12.61 -18.22 15.59
C SER A 14 11.48 -18.05 16.61
N LYS A 15 11.21 -19.09 17.40
CA LYS A 15 10.30 -19.02 18.54
C LYS A 15 10.71 -17.88 19.47
N ASN A 16 9.77 -16.99 19.81
CA ASN A 16 9.89 -15.85 20.74
C ASN A 16 10.65 -14.59 20.25
N ALA A 17 11.04 -14.49 18.98
CA ALA A 17 11.57 -13.23 18.45
C ALA A 17 10.42 -12.29 18.01
N PRO A 18 10.51 -10.97 18.24
CA PRO A 18 9.50 -10.02 17.79
C PRO A 18 9.42 -9.99 16.25
N PRO A 19 8.26 -9.63 15.67
CA PRO A 19 8.13 -9.46 14.23
C PRO A 19 9.06 -8.34 13.74
N ASP A 20 9.77 -8.60 12.64
CA ASP A 20 10.71 -7.66 12.04
C ASP A 20 10.55 -7.65 10.52
N PHE A 21 11.07 -6.61 9.88
CA PHE A 21 11.06 -6.46 8.43
C PHE A 21 12.02 -7.44 7.77
N GLN A 22 11.47 -8.37 6.98
CA GLN A 22 12.23 -9.37 6.26
C GLN A 22 12.36 -8.97 4.79
N ASN A 23 13.52 -9.27 4.20
CA ASN A 23 13.74 -9.09 2.77
C ASN A 23 12.81 -9.99 1.97
N THR A 24 12.28 -9.48 0.87
CA THR A 24 11.34 -10.20 0.01
C THR A 24 11.85 -10.33 -1.42
N LYS A 25 11.21 -11.19 -2.21
CA LYS A 25 11.44 -11.29 -3.66
C LYS A 25 10.23 -10.75 -4.42
N LEU A 26 10.47 -9.81 -5.34
CA LEU A 26 9.43 -9.23 -6.18
C LEU A 26 8.88 -10.24 -7.19
N MET A 27 7.56 -10.41 -7.24
CA MET A 27 6.87 -11.36 -8.13
C MET A 27 6.23 -10.70 -9.36
N THR A 28 5.91 -9.40 -9.28
CA THR A 28 5.11 -8.69 -10.31
C THR A 28 5.95 -8.00 -11.40
N ARG A 29 7.27 -8.23 -11.45
CA ARG A 29 8.20 -7.63 -12.43
C ARG A 29 8.18 -6.09 -12.34
N LEU A 30 8.60 -5.39 -13.39
CA LEU A 30 8.82 -3.94 -13.44
C LEU A 30 7.50 -3.15 -13.59
N THR A 31 6.59 -3.29 -12.62
CA THR A 31 5.26 -2.65 -12.63
C THR A 31 4.98 -1.82 -11.37
N TYR A 32 6.02 -1.49 -10.60
CA TYR A 32 5.90 -0.98 -9.23
C TYR A 32 6.34 0.48 -9.06
N THR A 33 6.87 1.10 -10.11
CA THR A 33 7.25 2.52 -10.08
C THR A 33 6.00 3.39 -10.19
N LEU A 34 5.90 4.39 -9.31
CA LEU A 34 4.90 5.45 -9.45
C LEU A 34 5.51 6.58 -10.26
N ASP A 35 4.77 7.11 -11.23
CA ASP A 35 5.31 8.08 -12.19
C ASP A 35 4.27 9.11 -12.61
N GLU A 36 4.74 10.20 -13.21
CA GLU A 36 3.89 11.30 -13.71
C GLU A 36 2.93 11.85 -12.64
N ILE A 37 3.39 11.89 -11.38
CA ILE A 37 2.62 12.45 -10.27
C ILE A 37 2.72 13.96 -10.28
N GLU A 38 1.58 14.62 -10.25
CA GLU A 38 1.44 16.07 -10.23
C GLU A 38 0.86 16.55 -8.90
N GLY A 39 1.14 17.81 -8.57
CA GLY A 39 0.54 18.50 -7.44
C GLY A 39 1.38 19.67 -6.94
N PRO A 40 0.82 20.53 -6.07
CA PRO A 40 1.49 21.72 -5.61
C PRO A 40 2.70 21.39 -4.72
N PHE A 41 3.83 22.03 -5.04
CA PHE A 41 5.06 21.99 -4.25
C PHE A 41 5.42 23.41 -3.80
N GLU A 42 5.15 23.71 -2.53
CA GLU A 42 5.37 25.03 -1.93
C GLU A 42 6.67 25.05 -1.13
N VAL A 43 7.44 26.12 -1.25
CA VAL A 43 8.64 26.37 -0.45
C VAL A 43 8.40 27.59 0.44
N GLY A 44 8.42 27.38 1.76
CA GLY A 44 8.23 28.42 2.77
C GLY A 44 9.46 29.33 2.91
N PRO A 45 9.29 30.56 3.48
CA PRO A 45 10.40 31.50 3.69
C PRO A 45 11.47 30.97 4.66
N ASP A 46 11.08 30.03 5.52
CA ASP A 46 11.96 29.35 6.47
C ASP A 46 12.70 28.14 5.83
N GLY A 47 12.51 27.91 4.53
CA GLY A 47 13.03 26.76 3.80
C GLY A 47 12.29 25.45 4.08
N SER A 48 11.11 25.49 4.71
CA SER A 48 10.22 24.33 4.74
C SER A 48 9.62 24.05 3.37
N VAL A 49 9.25 22.80 3.13
CA VAL A 49 8.56 22.37 1.91
C VAL A 49 7.22 21.76 2.28
N LYS A 50 6.25 21.95 1.39
CA LYS A 50 4.95 21.28 1.46
C LYS A 50 4.61 20.75 0.07
N PHE A 51 4.46 19.44 -0.03
CA PHE A 51 4.05 18.77 -1.24
C PHE A 51 2.67 18.15 -1.01
N LYS A 52 1.75 18.36 -1.95
CA LYS A 52 0.50 17.61 -2.01
C LYS A 52 0.38 16.91 -3.34
N GLU A 53 0.03 15.63 -3.31
CA GLU A 53 -0.30 14.87 -4.51
C GLU A 53 -1.75 15.17 -4.94
N GLU A 54 -1.99 15.32 -6.25
CA GLU A 54 -3.32 15.57 -6.81
C GLU A 54 -3.73 14.57 -7.90
N ASP A 55 -2.82 14.18 -8.79
CA ASP A 55 -3.09 13.27 -9.89
C ASP A 55 -1.82 12.53 -10.35
N GLY A 56 -2.00 11.52 -11.21
CA GLY A 56 -0.93 10.75 -11.85
C GLY A 56 -1.06 9.24 -11.62
N ILE A 57 0.01 8.50 -11.93
CA ILE A 57 0.08 7.06 -11.63
C ILE A 57 0.62 6.91 -10.20
N ASP A 58 -0.25 7.21 -9.24
CA ASP A 58 -0.01 7.33 -7.80
C ASP A 58 -0.23 6.02 -7.01
N TYR A 59 -0.53 4.92 -7.72
CA TYR A 59 -0.57 3.57 -7.14
C TYR A 59 -0.09 2.48 -8.10
N ALA A 60 0.45 1.40 -7.53
CA ALA A 60 0.88 0.22 -8.24
C ALA A 60 0.56 -1.06 -7.44
N ALA A 61 -0.06 -2.04 -8.09
CA ALA A 61 -0.30 -3.35 -7.51
C ALA A 61 1.01 -4.15 -7.48
N VAL A 62 1.47 -4.52 -6.29
CA VAL A 62 2.72 -5.23 -6.08
C VAL A 62 2.44 -6.53 -5.32
N THR A 63 3.16 -7.58 -5.69
CA THR A 63 3.22 -8.80 -4.87
C THR A 63 4.66 -9.18 -4.67
N VAL A 64 5.00 -9.41 -3.40
CA VAL A 64 6.32 -9.91 -3.00
C VAL A 64 6.16 -11.26 -2.33
N GLN A 65 7.24 -12.03 -2.31
CA GLN A 65 7.29 -13.33 -1.66
C GLN A 65 8.27 -13.29 -0.49
N LEU A 66 7.77 -13.62 0.70
CA LEU A 66 8.57 -13.80 1.91
C LEU A 66 9.43 -15.09 1.80
N PRO A 67 10.52 -15.18 2.58
CA PRO A 67 11.17 -16.46 2.85
C PRO A 67 10.14 -17.47 3.36
N GLY A 68 10.17 -18.70 2.85
CA GLY A 68 9.16 -19.72 3.20
C GLY A 68 7.99 -19.83 2.21
N GLY A 69 7.83 -18.87 1.29
CA GLY A 69 6.94 -19.02 0.14
C GLY A 69 5.62 -18.26 0.21
N GLU A 70 5.32 -17.64 1.35
CA GLU A 70 4.15 -16.78 1.50
C GLU A 70 4.24 -15.57 0.55
N ARG A 71 3.13 -15.28 -0.12
CA ARG A 71 3.01 -14.14 -1.02
C ARG A 71 2.18 -13.06 -0.33
N VAL A 72 2.73 -11.86 -0.29
CA VAL A 72 2.09 -10.71 0.33
C VAL A 72 1.79 -9.71 -0.78
N PRO A 73 0.53 -9.63 -1.24
CA PRO A 73 0.08 -8.56 -2.11
C PRO A 73 -0.11 -7.26 -1.32
N PHE A 74 0.17 -6.14 -1.97
CA PHE A 74 -0.08 -4.80 -1.43
C PHE A 74 -0.16 -3.78 -2.56
N LEU A 75 -0.78 -2.64 -2.28
CA LEU A 75 -0.91 -1.54 -3.23
C LEU A 75 0.11 -0.46 -2.87
N PHE A 76 1.29 -0.45 -3.50
CA PHE A 76 2.25 0.63 -3.27
C PHE A 76 1.64 1.94 -3.78
N THR A 77 1.52 2.97 -2.95
CA THR A 77 0.78 4.19 -3.32
C THR A 77 1.26 5.41 -2.54
N VAL A 78 0.95 6.58 -3.08
CA VAL A 78 1.05 7.88 -2.39
C VAL A 78 -0.23 8.70 -2.56
N LYS A 79 -1.37 8.04 -2.72
CA LYS A 79 -2.69 8.67 -2.90
C LYS A 79 -3.01 9.68 -1.82
N GLN A 80 -3.42 10.88 -2.22
CA GLN A 80 -3.76 11.98 -1.33
C GLN A 80 -2.63 12.30 -0.35
N LEU A 81 -1.38 12.15 -0.77
CA LEU A 81 -0.23 12.45 0.05
C LEU A 81 -0.21 13.94 0.40
N GLU A 82 -0.15 14.24 1.69
CA GLU A 82 0.22 15.56 2.17
C GLU A 82 1.53 15.46 2.97
N ALA A 83 2.65 15.86 2.36
CA ALA A 83 3.96 15.83 2.97
C ALA A 83 4.45 17.24 3.33
N SER A 84 5.02 17.39 4.53
CA SER A 84 5.58 18.67 4.98
C SER A 84 6.80 18.47 5.86
N GLY A 85 7.69 19.47 5.89
CA GLY A 85 8.92 19.42 6.68
C GLY A 85 10.04 20.21 6.04
N LYS A 86 11.29 19.79 6.27
CA LYS A 86 12.46 20.39 5.63
C LYS A 86 12.93 19.51 4.46
N PRO A 87 13.63 20.07 3.44
CA PRO A 87 14.11 19.28 2.30
C PRO A 87 14.95 18.05 2.66
N ASP A 88 15.67 18.08 3.78
CA ASP A 88 16.49 16.97 4.28
C ASP A 88 15.68 15.84 4.94
N SER A 89 14.45 16.13 5.37
CA SER A 89 13.44 15.18 5.82
C SER A 89 12.07 15.85 5.92
N PHE A 90 11.16 15.50 5.01
CA PHE A 90 9.76 15.90 5.07
C PHE A 90 8.89 14.66 4.98
N SER A 91 7.84 14.61 5.79
CA SER A 91 7.02 13.40 5.94
C SER A 91 5.55 13.72 5.76
N GLY A 92 4.79 12.71 5.37
CA GLY A 92 3.38 12.84 5.11
C GLY A 92 2.61 11.54 5.30
N LYS A 93 1.29 11.69 5.40
CA LYS A 93 0.34 10.59 5.40
C LYS A 93 -0.33 10.52 4.05
N PHE A 94 -0.71 9.31 3.65
CA PHE A 94 -1.41 9.04 2.41
C PHE A 94 -2.43 7.92 2.62
N LEU A 95 -3.41 7.88 1.73
CA LEU A 95 -4.46 6.87 1.71
C LEU A 95 -3.91 5.57 1.12
N VAL A 96 -4.21 4.44 1.74
CA VAL A 96 -3.97 3.11 1.19
C VAL A 96 -5.32 2.47 0.92
N PRO A 97 -5.86 2.58 -0.31
CA PRO A 97 -7.09 1.89 -0.67
C PRO A 97 -6.94 0.38 -0.50
N SER A 98 -8.08 -0.30 -0.32
CA SER A 98 -8.09 -1.76 -0.42
C SER A 98 -7.46 -2.21 -1.73
N TYR A 99 -6.60 -3.23 -1.65
CA TYR A 99 -5.93 -3.82 -2.82
C TYR A 99 -6.94 -4.40 -3.82
N ARG A 100 -8.12 -4.83 -3.32
CA ARG A 100 -9.25 -5.27 -4.12
C ARG A 100 -10.35 -4.22 -4.10
N GLY A 101 -10.91 -3.92 -5.27
CA GLY A 101 -12.09 -3.05 -5.39
C GLY A 101 -13.35 -3.71 -4.82
N SER A 102 -14.39 -2.92 -4.55
CA SER A 102 -15.62 -3.41 -3.92
C SER A 102 -16.40 -4.43 -4.74
N SER A 103 -16.23 -4.42 -6.06
CA SER A 103 -16.84 -5.39 -6.99
C SER A 103 -15.97 -6.61 -7.28
N PHE A 104 -14.83 -6.76 -6.59
CA PHE A 104 -14.03 -7.97 -6.69
C PHE A 104 -14.81 -9.17 -6.16
N LEU A 105 -14.74 -10.28 -6.90
CA LEU A 105 -15.39 -11.54 -6.54
C LEU A 105 -14.34 -12.54 -6.10
N ASP A 106 -14.51 -13.08 -4.91
CA ASP A 106 -13.71 -14.21 -4.45
C ASP A 106 -14.08 -15.50 -5.25
N PRO A 107 -13.34 -16.61 -5.08
CA PRO A 107 -13.62 -17.85 -5.81
C PRO A 107 -15.01 -18.47 -5.56
N LYS A 108 -15.73 -18.03 -4.52
CA LYS A 108 -17.11 -18.44 -4.23
C LYS A 108 -18.14 -17.45 -4.78
N GLY A 109 -17.70 -16.45 -5.52
CA GLY A 109 -18.55 -15.39 -6.07
C GLY A 109 -19.00 -14.39 -5.01
N ARG A 110 -18.34 -14.33 -3.84
CA ARG A 110 -18.66 -13.35 -2.80
C ARG A 110 -17.91 -12.05 -3.05
N GLY A 111 -18.57 -10.92 -2.82
CA GLY A 111 -18.01 -9.59 -3.04
C GLY A 111 -18.68 -8.55 -2.14
N GLY A 112 -18.17 -7.31 -2.17
CA GLY A 112 -18.69 -6.24 -1.32
C GLY A 112 -19.93 -5.55 -1.89
N SER A 113 -19.82 -5.07 -3.14
CA SER A 113 -20.92 -4.38 -3.84
C SER A 113 -21.66 -5.25 -4.85
N THR A 114 -21.05 -6.35 -5.27
CA THR A 114 -21.60 -7.35 -6.19
C THR A 114 -21.26 -8.75 -5.70
N GLY A 115 -22.00 -9.76 -6.15
CA GLY A 115 -21.79 -11.15 -5.75
C GLY A 115 -22.68 -11.58 -4.59
N TYR A 116 -22.36 -12.75 -4.03
CA TYR A 116 -23.06 -13.31 -2.87
C TYR A 116 -22.52 -12.72 -1.56
N ASP A 117 -23.38 -12.66 -0.56
CA ASP A 117 -23.05 -12.26 0.81
C ASP A 117 -22.73 -13.46 1.72
N ASN A 118 -22.87 -14.69 1.21
CA ASN A 118 -22.58 -15.91 1.93
C ASN A 118 -21.97 -17.02 1.06
N ALA A 119 -21.54 -18.12 1.69
CA ALA A 119 -20.99 -19.27 0.99
C ALA A 119 -22.10 -20.21 0.48
N VAL A 120 -22.75 -19.83 -0.63
CA VAL A 120 -23.91 -20.54 -1.24
C VAL A 120 -23.70 -22.03 -1.54
N ALA A 121 -22.44 -22.49 -1.64
CA ALA A 121 -22.10 -23.90 -1.83
C ALA A 121 -22.32 -24.78 -0.57
N LEU A 122 -22.60 -24.18 0.60
CA LEU A 122 -22.80 -24.87 1.88
C LEU A 122 -24.21 -24.59 2.44
N PRO A 123 -25.29 -25.07 1.80
CA PRO A 123 -26.67 -24.72 2.17
C PRO A 123 -27.17 -25.47 3.43
N ALA A 124 -26.61 -26.63 3.74
CA ALA A 124 -27.12 -27.47 4.83
C ALA A 124 -26.88 -26.82 6.19
N GLY A 125 -27.94 -26.67 6.99
CA GLY A 125 -27.87 -26.17 8.36
C GLY A 125 -27.45 -24.70 8.49
N GLY A 126 -27.49 -23.91 7.41
CA GLY A 126 -27.02 -22.52 7.42
C GLY A 126 -25.50 -22.41 7.48
N ARG A 127 -24.76 -23.47 7.11
CA ARG A 127 -23.30 -23.51 7.22
C ARG A 127 -22.59 -22.39 6.46
N GLY A 128 -23.17 -21.93 5.36
CA GLY A 128 -22.65 -20.80 4.60
C GLY A 128 -22.74 -19.44 5.33
N ASP A 129 -23.57 -19.34 6.36
CA ASP A 129 -23.88 -18.14 7.15
C ASP A 129 -23.31 -18.19 8.58
N GLU A 130 -22.51 -19.21 8.90
CA GLU A 130 -21.91 -19.39 10.22
C GLU A 130 -20.96 -18.23 10.58
N GLU A 131 -20.88 -17.90 11.89
CA GLU A 131 -20.05 -16.81 12.39
C GLU A 131 -18.56 -16.99 12.06
N GLU A 132 -18.09 -18.24 11.94
CA GLU A 132 -16.71 -18.54 11.53
C GLU A 132 -16.39 -18.06 10.11
N LEU A 133 -17.39 -17.93 9.24
CA LEU A 133 -17.25 -17.42 7.87
C LEU A 133 -17.56 -15.92 7.75
N ALA A 134 -17.90 -15.25 8.86
CA ALA A 134 -18.33 -13.86 8.83
C ALA A 134 -17.27 -12.94 8.22
N LYS A 135 -15.98 -13.19 8.50
CA LYS A 135 -14.87 -12.42 7.92
C LYS A 135 -14.79 -12.62 6.41
N GLU A 136 -14.95 -13.84 5.93
CA GLU A 136 -14.84 -14.16 4.50
C GLU A 136 -16.12 -13.79 3.73
N ASN A 137 -17.26 -13.74 4.39
CA ASN A 137 -18.56 -13.35 3.82
C ASN A 137 -18.72 -11.83 3.74
N VAL A 138 -18.39 -11.11 4.82
CA VAL A 138 -18.48 -9.66 4.88
C VAL A 138 -17.21 -9.04 4.30
N LYS A 139 -17.24 -8.77 2.99
CA LYS A 139 -16.11 -8.15 2.29
C LYS A 139 -15.95 -6.69 2.69
N ASN A 140 -14.84 -6.37 3.36
CA ASN A 140 -14.52 -5.02 3.80
C ASN A 140 -13.54 -4.34 2.84
N THR A 141 -13.94 -3.19 2.30
CA THR A 141 -13.14 -2.42 1.34
C THR A 141 -12.56 -1.14 1.96
N ALA A 142 -12.60 -1.05 3.30
CA ALA A 142 -12.11 0.11 4.03
C ALA A 142 -10.64 0.40 3.67
N ALA A 143 -10.38 1.66 3.34
CA ALA A 143 -9.03 2.13 3.15
C ALA A 143 -8.31 2.25 4.50
N SER A 144 -6.99 2.18 4.43
CA SER A 144 -6.09 2.40 5.57
C SER A 144 -5.20 3.62 5.30
N VAL A 145 -4.24 3.87 6.18
CA VAL A 145 -3.32 5.00 6.11
C VAL A 145 -1.89 4.50 6.08
N GLY A 146 -1.08 5.05 5.17
CA GLY A 146 0.36 4.87 5.13
C GLY A 146 1.08 6.16 5.53
N GLU A 147 2.36 6.01 5.85
CA GLU A 147 3.25 7.11 6.17
C GLU A 147 4.51 7.03 5.28
N ILE A 148 4.97 8.17 4.78
CA ILE A 148 6.17 8.25 3.93
C ILE A 148 7.06 9.40 4.40
N THR A 149 8.36 9.15 4.40
CA THR A 149 9.40 10.16 4.62
C THR A 149 10.19 10.32 3.33
N LEU A 150 10.37 11.56 2.92
CA LEU A 150 11.05 12.00 1.71
C LEU A 150 12.27 12.83 2.08
N LYS A 151 13.35 12.64 1.34
CA LYS A 151 14.59 13.40 1.50
C LYS A 151 15.14 13.81 0.15
N ILE A 152 15.26 15.10 -0.07
CA ILE A 152 15.95 15.66 -1.24
C ILE A 152 17.45 15.48 -1.04
N THR A 153 18.12 14.93 -2.05
CA THR A 153 19.56 14.67 -2.00
C THR A 153 20.34 15.59 -2.92
N LYS A 154 19.79 15.91 -4.10
CA LYS A 154 20.37 16.86 -5.05
C LYS A 154 19.25 17.59 -5.79
N SER A 155 19.55 18.80 -6.24
CA SER A 155 18.69 19.59 -7.12
C SER A 155 19.51 20.21 -8.24
N LYS A 156 18.82 20.55 -9.33
CA LYS A 156 19.36 21.27 -10.47
C LYS A 156 18.49 22.50 -10.72
N PRO A 157 18.81 23.65 -10.10
CA PRO A 157 17.95 24.83 -10.13
C PRO A 157 17.68 25.38 -11.54
N GLU A 158 18.58 25.14 -12.50
CA GLU A 158 18.41 25.62 -13.88
C GLU A 158 17.23 24.95 -14.60
N THR A 159 16.88 23.72 -14.21
CA THR A 159 15.77 22.93 -14.78
C THR A 159 14.64 22.69 -13.79
N GLY A 160 14.82 23.05 -12.52
CA GLY A 160 13.87 22.75 -11.44
C GLY A 160 13.86 21.28 -11.03
N GLU A 161 14.77 20.45 -11.53
CA GLU A 161 14.81 19.02 -11.27
C GLU A 161 15.32 18.74 -9.84
N VAL A 162 14.72 17.75 -9.19
CA VAL A 162 15.08 17.33 -7.84
C VAL A 162 15.13 15.81 -7.79
N ILE A 163 16.15 15.26 -7.12
CA ILE A 163 16.25 13.82 -6.83
C ILE A 163 16.39 13.59 -5.34
N GLY A 164 15.88 12.44 -4.89
CA GLY A 164 15.79 12.14 -3.48
C GLY A 164 15.77 10.65 -3.18
N VAL A 165 15.64 10.36 -1.90
CA VAL A 165 15.36 9.03 -1.35
C VAL A 165 14.08 9.10 -0.55
N PHE A 166 13.41 7.95 -0.42
CA PHE A 166 12.21 7.84 0.38
C PHE A 166 12.20 6.54 1.17
N GLU A 167 11.45 6.54 2.27
CA GLU A 167 11.07 5.36 3.03
C GLU A 167 9.58 5.44 3.30
N SER A 168 8.84 4.36 3.03
CA SER A 168 7.40 4.31 3.19
C SER A 168 6.99 3.09 4.00
N LEU A 169 6.08 3.31 4.95
CA LEU A 169 5.46 2.29 5.77
C LEU A 169 3.96 2.30 5.48
N GLN A 170 3.46 1.17 4.98
CA GLN A 170 2.06 1.01 4.62
C GLN A 170 1.59 -0.44 4.86
N PRO A 171 0.29 -0.65 5.12
CA PRO A 171 -0.28 -1.99 5.23
C PRO A 171 -0.32 -2.73 3.89
N SER A 172 -0.43 -4.06 3.98
CA SER A 172 -0.67 -4.96 2.85
C SER A 172 -2.15 -5.19 2.59
N ASP A 173 -2.47 -6.00 1.57
CA ASP A 173 -3.81 -6.52 1.32
C ASP A 173 -4.40 -7.23 2.55
N THR A 174 -5.72 -7.13 2.72
CA THR A 174 -6.49 -7.75 3.81
C THR A 174 -7.33 -8.95 3.34
N ASP A 175 -7.36 -9.22 2.03
CA ASP A 175 -8.30 -10.14 1.38
C ASP A 175 -9.77 -9.71 1.54
N LEU A 176 -9.98 -8.38 1.44
CA LEU A 176 -11.23 -7.67 1.74
C LEU A 176 -11.69 -7.87 3.19
#